data_AF-A0A2M6P1G9-F1
#
_entry.id   AF-A0A2M6P1G9-F1
#
_cell.length_a   1.000
_cell.length_b   1.000
_cell.length_c   1.000
_cell.angle_alpha   90.00
_cell.angle_beta   90.00
_cell.angle_gamma   90.00
#
_symmetry.space_group_name_H-M   'P 1'
#
loop_
_entity.id
_entity.type
_entity.pdbx_description
1 polymer ?
#
loop_
_entity_poly.entity_id
_entity_poly.type
_entity_poly.pdbx_seq_one_letter_code
_entity_poly.pdbx_strand_id
1 'polypeptide(L)'
;TGYFAYEVKVLLKKNSQEKFFNDALYLTKSIENEVTTYKSILQSYVGLYAASQEINRQDWSSFINKQHPFDNYPGIESFDFVERVMDEPSNKYIIKTDEFVSHVQKEYTDFSIFPQGEREYYYVITYIEPFQENKKLLGFDIATDQKQKIIFEEARDTGKLSMSTPLEKNGKNIVSGVLPIYFNGVQTNTLEQRRDNIQGFIVATFDVDTFFATIANQFVDTLDMHFILQDSDEDKPFFEVQESQYHKDNPNFYFFNTINVGGRIWQLRAHPNQHFFDQHENDIIYSIIIIIFGLLLSVITGLIIFFLGKSRKQAIVLAEKMLVGFQEEKKHAEQEKKKVENALKELKKEKQISDKKTKELEKMNEQMIGREVKMVELKKQIKNLEKGK
;
A
#
# COMPACT_ATOMS: atom_id res chain seq x y z
N THR A 1 4.35 -2.32 23.72
CA THR A 1 3.39 -1.44 23.02
C THR A 1 4.09 -0.57 22.01
N GLY A 2 5.11 0.22 22.41
CA GLY A 2 5.91 1.04 21.47
C GLY A 2 6.60 0.24 20.36
N TYR A 3 7.22 -0.91 20.67
CA TYR A 3 7.83 -1.79 19.66
C TYR A 3 6.83 -2.31 18.63
N PHE A 4 5.64 -2.75 19.08
CA PHE A 4 4.61 -3.24 18.17
C PHE A 4 4.03 -2.13 17.28
N ALA A 5 3.81 -0.93 17.83
CA ALA A 5 3.40 0.23 17.04
C ALA A 5 4.47 0.63 16.00
N TYR A 6 5.76 0.51 16.36
CA TYR A 6 6.86 0.70 15.43
C TYR A 6 6.86 -0.34 14.30
N GLU A 7 6.74 -1.63 14.61
CA GLU A 7 6.67 -2.71 13.61
C GLU A 7 5.46 -2.54 12.67
N VAL A 8 4.29 -2.19 13.20
CA VAL A 8 3.10 -1.88 12.39
C VAL A 8 3.36 -0.71 11.45
N LYS A 9 3.96 0.38 11.94
CA LYS A 9 4.32 1.54 11.11
C LYS A 9 5.32 1.17 10.00
N VAL A 10 6.31 0.32 10.30
CA VAL A 10 7.28 -0.17 9.31
C VAL A 10 6.59 -1.03 8.25
N LEU A 11 5.70 -1.93 8.66
CA LEU A 11 4.95 -2.80 7.76
C LEU A 11 4.02 -2.01 6.84
N LEU A 12 3.27 -1.04 7.40
CA LEU A 12 2.38 -0.18 6.61
C LEU A 12 3.17 0.64 5.58
N LYS A 13 4.29 1.25 5.98
CA LYS A 13 5.17 1.95 5.04
C LYS A 13 5.66 1.05 3.91
N LYS A 14 6.05 -0.20 4.23
CA LYS A 14 6.49 -1.17 3.22
C LYS A 14 5.36 -1.54 2.25
N ASN A 15 4.17 -1.84 2.76
CA ASN A 15 3.01 -2.18 1.93
C ASN A 15 2.62 -1.02 1.01
N SER A 16 2.62 0.22 1.51
CA SER A 16 2.36 1.41 0.69
C SER A 16 3.42 1.60 -0.40
N GLN A 17 4.70 1.35 -0.11
CA GLN A 17 5.77 1.39 -1.11
C GLN A 17 5.57 0.34 -2.20
N GLU A 18 5.21 -0.89 -1.83
CA GLU A 18 4.92 -1.97 -2.79
C GLU A 18 3.69 -1.64 -3.65
N LYS A 19 2.61 -1.10 -3.06
CA LYS A 19 1.43 -0.62 -3.81
C LYS A 19 1.83 0.43 -4.85
N PHE A 20 2.51 1.50 -4.42
CA PHE A 20 2.98 2.57 -5.31
C PHE A 20 3.83 2.04 -6.48
N PHE A 21 4.76 1.12 -6.21
CA PHE A 21 5.62 0.55 -7.24
C PHE A 21 4.82 -0.29 -8.25
N ASN A 22 3.85 -1.08 -7.77
CA ASN A 22 2.97 -1.87 -8.63
C ASN A 22 2.08 -0.98 -9.50
N ASP A 23 1.53 0.10 -8.95
CA ASP A 23 0.71 1.07 -9.69
C ASP A 23 1.54 1.76 -10.78
N ALA A 24 2.78 2.16 -10.46
CA ALA A 24 3.70 2.77 -11.42
C ALA A 24 4.17 1.80 -12.53
N LEU A 25 4.37 0.52 -12.19
CA LEU A 25 4.63 -0.53 -13.18
C LEU A 25 3.42 -0.74 -14.10
N TYR A 26 2.21 -0.76 -13.53
CA TYR A 26 1.00 -0.91 -14.31
C TYR A 26 0.80 0.29 -15.25
N LEU A 27 1.04 1.53 -14.79
CA LEU A 27 1.06 2.72 -15.64
C LEU A 27 2.05 2.59 -16.80
N THR A 28 3.29 2.17 -16.52
CA THR A 28 4.29 1.88 -17.57
C THR A 28 3.71 0.92 -18.60
N LYS A 29 3.07 -0.15 -18.13
CA LYS A 29 2.53 -1.18 -19.02
C LYS A 29 1.35 -0.70 -19.84
N SER A 30 0.48 0.14 -19.28
CA SER A 30 -0.62 0.77 -20.01
C SER A 30 -0.09 1.67 -21.12
N ILE A 31 0.96 2.47 -20.86
CA ILE A 31 1.60 3.30 -21.90
C ILE A 31 2.17 2.42 -23.03
N GLU A 32 2.89 1.35 -22.72
CA GLU A 32 3.41 0.42 -23.73
C GLU A 32 2.32 -0.24 -24.56
N ASN A 33 1.22 -0.64 -23.91
CA ASN A 33 0.10 -1.29 -24.56
C ASN A 33 -0.61 -0.31 -25.51
N GLU A 34 -0.85 0.92 -25.07
CA GLU A 34 -1.43 1.97 -25.93
C GLU A 34 -0.57 2.21 -27.17
N VAL A 35 0.73 2.46 -27.00
CA VAL A 35 1.68 2.61 -28.12
C VAL A 35 1.62 1.42 -29.09
N THR A 36 1.50 0.20 -28.56
CA THR A 36 1.38 -1.02 -29.37
C THR A 36 0.07 -1.06 -30.16
N THR A 37 -1.04 -0.62 -29.56
CA THR A 37 -2.33 -0.48 -30.22
C THR A 37 -2.23 0.49 -31.40
N TYR A 38 -1.66 1.68 -31.18
CA TYR A 38 -1.48 2.67 -32.25
C TYR A 38 -0.58 2.19 -33.38
N LYS A 39 0.52 1.52 -33.04
CA LYS A 39 1.36 0.87 -34.03
C LYS A 39 0.57 -0.14 -34.87
N SER A 40 -0.32 -0.91 -34.26
CA SER A 40 -1.16 -1.88 -34.97
C SER A 40 -2.15 -1.21 -35.91
N ILE A 41 -2.70 -0.04 -35.54
CA ILE A 41 -3.56 0.76 -36.41
C ILE A 41 -2.77 1.24 -37.63
N LEU A 42 -1.59 1.86 -37.42
CA LEU A 42 -0.71 2.29 -38.51
C LEU A 42 -0.31 1.11 -39.42
N GLN A 43 -0.01 -0.05 -38.85
CA GLN A 43 0.28 -1.27 -39.61
C GLN A 43 -0.91 -1.76 -40.44
N SER A 44 -2.14 -1.56 -39.97
CA SER A 44 -3.33 -1.87 -40.77
C SER A 44 -3.42 -1.00 -42.03
N TYR A 45 -2.89 0.23 -41.98
CA TYR A 45 -2.92 1.17 -43.11
C TYR A 45 -1.81 0.82 -44.10
N VAL A 46 -0.64 0.41 -43.60
CA VAL A 46 0.39 -0.24 -44.44
C VAL A 46 -0.17 -1.49 -45.14
N GLY A 47 -0.98 -2.29 -44.43
CA GLY A 47 -1.67 -3.45 -44.98
C GLY A 47 -2.65 -3.11 -46.11
N LEU A 48 -3.34 -1.98 -46.02
CA LEU A 48 -4.20 -1.47 -47.11
C LEU A 48 -3.40 -1.23 -48.38
N TYR A 49 -2.24 -0.56 -48.29
CA TYR A 49 -1.34 -0.33 -49.43
C TYR A 49 -0.69 -1.62 -49.96
N ALA A 50 -0.46 -2.61 -49.08
CA ALA A 50 0.06 -3.91 -49.50
C ALA A 50 -0.98 -4.74 -50.30
N ALA A 51 -2.28 -4.55 -50.02
CA ALA A 51 -3.36 -5.32 -50.63
C ALA A 51 -4.00 -4.64 -51.85
N SER A 52 -3.76 -3.35 -52.06
CA SER A 52 -4.34 -2.55 -53.14
C SER A 52 -3.30 -2.20 -54.21
N GLN A 53 -3.75 -2.06 -55.46
CA GLN A 53 -2.88 -1.59 -56.55
C GLN A 53 -2.75 -0.07 -56.56
N GLU A 54 -3.87 0.62 -56.33
CA GLU A 54 -3.98 2.07 -56.22
C GLU A 54 -4.96 2.38 -55.09
N ILE A 55 -4.73 3.47 -54.38
CA ILE A 55 -5.62 3.99 -53.33
C ILE A 55 -5.86 5.44 -53.68
N ASN A 56 -7.13 5.80 -53.91
CA ASN A 56 -7.54 7.18 -54.07
C ASN A 56 -7.99 7.77 -52.71
N ARG A 57 -8.28 9.06 -52.69
CA ARG A 57 -8.80 9.79 -51.52
C ARG A 57 -10.04 9.15 -50.93
N GLN A 58 -10.98 8.70 -51.76
CA GLN A 58 -12.22 8.11 -51.26
C GLN A 58 -11.97 6.78 -50.56
N ASP A 59 -11.07 5.95 -51.07
CA ASP A 59 -10.66 4.70 -50.45
C ASP A 59 -9.96 4.95 -49.10
N TRP A 60 -9.02 5.89 -49.08
CA TRP A 60 -8.35 6.35 -47.85
C TRP A 60 -9.34 6.81 -46.78
N SER A 61 -10.21 7.76 -47.15
CA SER A 61 -11.23 8.32 -46.26
C SER A 61 -12.19 7.24 -45.76
N SER A 62 -12.64 6.35 -46.65
CA SER A 62 -13.57 5.28 -46.30
C SER A 62 -12.93 4.26 -45.37
N PHE A 63 -11.65 3.95 -45.54
CA PHE A 63 -10.94 2.99 -44.70
C PHE A 63 -10.74 3.53 -43.28
N ILE A 64 -10.27 4.77 -43.15
CA ILE A 64 -10.06 5.42 -41.84
C ILE A 64 -11.38 5.58 -41.11
N ASN A 65 -12.39 6.16 -41.76
CA ASN A 65 -13.66 6.46 -41.11
C ASN A 65 -14.40 5.20 -40.63
N LYS A 66 -14.23 4.05 -41.30
CA LYS A 66 -14.80 2.76 -40.86
C LYS A 66 -14.20 2.23 -39.56
N GLN A 67 -12.95 2.61 -39.23
CA GLN A 67 -12.33 2.22 -37.96
C GLN A 67 -12.72 3.13 -36.80
N HIS A 68 -13.38 4.26 -37.09
CA HIS A 68 -13.74 5.29 -36.12
C HIS A 68 -12.57 5.68 -35.20
N PRO A 69 -11.35 5.91 -35.71
CA PRO A 69 -10.19 5.99 -34.85
C PRO A 69 -10.18 7.26 -34.00
N PHE A 70 -10.80 8.34 -34.48
CA PHE A 70 -10.94 9.60 -33.74
C PHE A 70 -11.93 9.50 -32.57
N ASP A 71 -12.87 8.55 -32.62
CA ASP A 71 -13.82 8.27 -31.54
C ASP A 71 -13.24 7.25 -30.54
N ASN A 72 -12.62 6.19 -31.08
CA ASN A 72 -12.12 5.05 -30.30
C ASN A 72 -10.76 5.32 -29.63
N TYR A 73 -9.99 6.27 -30.15
CA TYR A 73 -8.66 6.59 -29.66
C TYR A 73 -8.49 8.11 -29.49
N PRO A 74 -8.99 8.67 -28.38
CA PRO A 74 -8.84 10.08 -28.08
C PRO A 74 -7.37 10.49 -28.06
N GLY A 75 -7.09 11.65 -28.68
CA GLY A 75 -5.74 12.20 -28.79
C GLY A 75 -5.12 12.02 -30.17
N ILE A 76 -5.67 11.21 -31.07
CA ILE A 76 -5.27 11.26 -32.48
C ILE A 76 -5.77 12.56 -33.11
N GLU A 77 -4.85 13.38 -33.62
CA GLU A 77 -5.18 14.61 -34.37
C GLU A 77 -5.30 14.36 -35.88
N SER A 78 -4.46 13.49 -36.44
CA SER A 78 -4.52 13.17 -37.86
C SER A 78 -3.93 11.82 -38.22
N PHE A 79 -4.38 11.30 -39.36
CA PHE A 79 -3.70 10.26 -40.11
C PHE A 79 -3.41 10.74 -41.52
N ASP A 80 -2.16 10.56 -41.94
CA ASP A 80 -1.65 11.12 -43.18
C ASP A 80 -0.98 10.03 -44.02
N PHE A 81 -1.22 10.06 -45.33
CA PHE A 81 -0.36 9.39 -46.30
C PHE A 81 0.56 10.44 -46.91
N VAL A 82 1.87 10.20 -46.76
CA VAL A 82 2.92 11.08 -47.24
C VAL A 82 3.68 10.37 -48.35
N GLU A 83 3.57 10.87 -49.57
CA GLU A 83 4.18 10.24 -50.74
C GLU A 83 5.57 10.80 -51.01
N ARG A 84 6.50 9.92 -51.42
CA ARG A 84 7.79 10.36 -51.92
C ARG A 84 7.70 10.65 -53.40
N VAL A 85 8.08 11.85 -53.78
CA VAL A 85 8.14 12.28 -55.19
C VAL A 85 9.49 12.88 -55.51
N MET A 86 9.93 12.78 -56.76
CA MET A 86 11.24 13.25 -57.21
C MET A 86 11.14 13.87 -58.60
N ASP A 87 11.90 14.94 -58.85
CA ASP A 87 12.04 15.51 -60.20
C ASP A 87 12.83 14.56 -61.11
N GLU A 88 13.83 13.87 -60.53
CA GLU A 88 14.61 12.82 -61.17
C GLU A 88 14.43 11.48 -60.42
N PRO A 89 13.44 10.64 -60.81
CA PRO A 89 13.17 9.37 -60.14
C PRO A 89 14.38 8.43 -60.13
N SER A 90 14.74 7.91 -58.95
CA SER A 90 15.83 6.93 -58.83
C SER A 90 15.47 5.54 -59.37
N ASN A 91 14.17 5.27 -59.58
CA ASN A 91 13.69 4.06 -60.24
C ASN A 91 12.35 4.31 -60.96
N LYS A 92 11.86 3.28 -61.67
CA LYS A 92 10.63 3.33 -62.47
C LYS A 92 9.31 3.41 -61.68
N TYR A 93 9.34 3.20 -60.37
CA TYR A 93 8.14 3.18 -59.51
C TYR A 93 7.86 4.56 -58.89
N ILE A 94 8.90 5.37 -58.70
CA ILE A 94 8.76 6.73 -58.17
C ILE A 94 8.16 7.62 -59.26
N ILE A 95 7.04 8.27 -58.93
CA ILE A 95 6.35 9.20 -59.82
C ILE A 95 7.12 10.53 -59.91
N LYS A 96 7.16 11.11 -61.12
CA LYS A 96 7.72 12.45 -61.32
C LYS A 96 6.82 13.51 -60.69
N THR A 97 7.41 14.57 -60.16
CA THR A 97 6.69 15.65 -59.47
C THR A 97 5.53 16.23 -60.30
N ASP A 98 5.74 16.57 -61.58
CA ASP A 98 4.69 17.13 -62.45
C ASP A 98 3.54 16.14 -62.73
N GLU A 99 3.88 14.85 -62.89
CA GLU A 99 2.90 13.77 -63.10
C GLU A 99 2.09 13.52 -61.82
N PHE A 100 2.75 13.56 -60.67
CA PHE A 100 2.13 13.46 -59.34
C PHE A 100 1.14 14.60 -59.10
N VAL A 101 1.57 15.85 -59.29
CA VAL A 101 0.69 17.02 -59.12
C VAL A 101 -0.55 16.89 -60.02
N SER A 102 -0.35 16.53 -61.30
CA SER A 102 -1.44 16.32 -62.25
C SER A 102 -2.37 15.16 -61.85
N HIS A 103 -1.83 14.10 -61.24
CA HIS A 103 -2.61 12.98 -60.73
C HIS A 103 -3.49 13.41 -59.56
N VAL A 104 -2.90 14.03 -58.54
CA VAL A 104 -3.59 14.46 -57.31
C VAL A 104 -4.62 15.56 -57.61
N GLN A 105 -4.37 16.42 -58.60
CA GLN A 105 -5.32 17.45 -59.04
C GLN A 105 -6.64 16.90 -59.61
N LYS A 106 -6.69 15.61 -60.00
CA LYS A 106 -7.96 14.94 -60.37
C LYS A 106 -8.88 14.78 -59.16
N GLU A 107 -8.30 14.71 -57.96
CA GLU A 107 -9.01 14.54 -56.68
C GLU A 107 -9.14 15.87 -55.92
N TYR A 108 -8.16 16.75 -56.08
CA TYR A 108 -8.03 18.04 -55.41
C TYR A 108 -7.64 19.15 -56.41
N THR A 109 -8.63 19.81 -57.01
CA THR A 109 -8.41 20.76 -58.13
C THR A 109 -7.31 21.80 -57.90
N ASP A 110 -7.22 22.36 -56.69
CA ASP A 110 -6.26 23.43 -56.34
C ASP A 110 -4.97 22.90 -55.67
N PHE A 111 -4.67 21.60 -55.82
CA PHE A 111 -3.49 21.00 -55.21
C PHE A 111 -2.19 21.58 -55.76
N SER A 112 -1.27 21.89 -54.85
CA SER A 112 0.10 22.27 -55.17
C SER A 112 1.03 21.86 -54.03
N ILE A 113 2.28 21.55 -54.37
CA ILE A 113 3.31 21.26 -53.37
C ILE A 113 3.79 22.58 -52.76
N PHE A 114 3.92 22.64 -51.43
CA PHE A 114 4.44 23.83 -50.76
C PHE A 114 5.34 23.48 -49.55
N PRO A 115 6.31 24.34 -49.19
CA PRO A 115 6.70 25.56 -49.90
C PRO A 115 7.40 25.26 -51.23
N GLN A 116 7.24 26.19 -52.17
CA GLN A 116 7.86 26.12 -53.50
C GLN A 116 9.39 26.06 -53.41
N GLY A 117 10.02 25.42 -54.39
CA GLY A 117 11.48 25.33 -54.53
C GLY A 117 11.92 23.94 -54.97
N GLU A 118 12.97 23.88 -55.79
CA GLU A 118 13.53 22.64 -56.32
C GLU A 118 14.30 21.84 -55.25
N ARG A 119 14.07 20.52 -55.22
CA ARG A 119 14.69 19.58 -54.28
C ARG A 119 14.94 18.25 -54.96
N GLU A 120 15.90 17.49 -54.46
CA GLU A 120 16.18 16.13 -54.94
C GLU A 120 14.96 15.21 -54.80
N TYR A 121 14.22 15.37 -53.70
CA TYR A 121 12.98 14.67 -53.43
C TYR A 121 12.10 15.50 -52.50
N TYR A 122 10.82 15.16 -52.47
CA TYR A 122 9.80 15.75 -51.62
C TYR A 122 9.07 14.66 -50.84
N TYR A 123 8.61 14.97 -49.64
CA TYR A 123 7.72 14.13 -48.84
C TYR A 123 6.40 14.85 -48.67
N VAL A 124 5.47 14.60 -49.59
CA VAL A 124 4.27 15.41 -49.76
C VAL A 124 3.07 14.76 -49.09
N ILE A 125 2.37 15.51 -48.24
CA ILE A 125 1.10 15.05 -47.67
C ILE A 125 0.05 14.96 -48.79
N THR A 126 -0.28 13.74 -49.21
CA THR A 126 -1.19 13.46 -50.33
C THR A 126 -2.62 13.22 -49.83
N TYR A 127 -2.78 12.46 -48.75
CA TYR A 127 -4.07 12.24 -48.09
C TYR A 127 -3.96 12.53 -46.60
N ILE A 128 -5.02 13.10 -46.02
CA ILE A 128 -5.07 13.48 -44.61
C ILE A 128 -6.50 13.43 -44.08
N GLU A 129 -6.66 12.81 -42.90
CA GLU A 129 -7.92 12.76 -42.17
C GLU A 129 -7.72 13.16 -40.70
N PRO A 130 -8.66 13.89 -40.05
CA PRO A 130 -9.90 14.42 -40.62
C PRO A 130 -9.61 15.54 -41.63
N PHE A 131 -10.24 15.45 -42.81
CA PHE A 131 -9.84 16.29 -43.94
C PHE A 131 -10.12 17.79 -43.72
N GLN A 132 -11.24 18.18 -43.12
CA GLN A 132 -11.63 19.60 -43.05
C GLN A 132 -10.72 20.39 -42.10
N GLU A 133 -10.39 19.80 -40.96
CA GLU A 133 -9.56 20.34 -39.90
C GLU A 133 -8.11 20.49 -40.36
N ASN A 134 -7.67 19.58 -41.23
CA ASN A 134 -6.28 19.47 -41.65
C ASN A 134 -6.02 19.85 -43.12
N LYS A 135 -7.04 20.32 -43.86
CA LYS A 135 -6.96 20.66 -45.29
C LYS A 135 -5.77 21.55 -45.65
N LYS A 136 -5.39 22.48 -44.76
CA LYS A 136 -4.27 23.40 -44.96
C LYS A 136 -2.90 22.73 -45.07
N LEU A 137 -2.78 21.45 -44.67
CA LEU A 137 -1.54 20.66 -44.73
C LEU A 137 -1.45 19.84 -46.03
N LEU A 138 -2.54 19.73 -46.80
CA LEU A 138 -2.56 18.99 -48.06
C LEU A 138 -1.58 19.61 -49.05
N GLY A 139 -0.58 18.85 -49.52
CA GLY A 139 0.49 19.33 -50.40
C GLY A 139 1.72 19.86 -49.66
N PHE A 140 1.71 19.88 -48.33
CA PHE A 140 2.89 20.27 -47.56
C PHE A 140 4.04 19.28 -47.76
N ASP A 141 5.22 19.78 -48.10
CA ASP A 141 6.46 19.03 -48.18
C ASP A 141 7.15 18.99 -46.82
N ILE A 142 7.01 17.86 -46.13
CA ILE A 142 7.58 17.60 -44.81
C ILE A 142 9.11 17.64 -44.84
N ALA A 143 9.74 17.35 -45.98
CA ALA A 143 11.19 17.36 -46.11
C ALA A 143 11.81 18.76 -45.92
N THR A 144 10.99 19.82 -45.91
CA THR A 144 11.42 21.19 -45.61
C THR A 144 11.65 21.47 -44.14
N ASP A 145 11.09 20.65 -43.24
CA ASP A 145 11.38 20.67 -41.82
C ASP A 145 12.46 19.64 -41.50
N GLN A 146 13.65 20.09 -41.12
CA GLN A 146 14.80 19.22 -40.87
C GLN A 146 14.56 18.24 -39.71
N LYS A 147 13.79 18.62 -38.67
CA LYS A 147 13.50 17.72 -37.55
C LYS A 147 12.57 16.60 -38.00
N GLN A 148 11.51 16.96 -38.74
CA GLN A 148 10.57 15.98 -39.28
C GLN A 148 11.22 15.08 -40.33
N LYS A 149 12.00 15.65 -41.24
CA LYS A 149 12.75 14.92 -42.26
C LYS A 149 13.56 13.75 -41.69
N ILE A 150 14.32 13.98 -40.61
CA ILE A 150 15.15 12.95 -39.98
C ILE A 150 14.31 11.74 -39.56
N ILE A 151 13.11 11.97 -39.00
CA ILE A 151 12.23 10.89 -38.52
C ILE A 151 11.73 10.03 -39.69
N PHE A 152 11.41 10.65 -40.81
CA PHE A 152 10.98 9.96 -42.03
C PHE A 152 12.13 9.15 -42.64
N GLU A 153 13.34 9.72 -42.66
CA GLU A 153 14.52 9.02 -43.13
C GLU A 153 14.90 7.85 -42.22
N GLU A 154 14.76 7.97 -40.90
CA GLU A 154 14.95 6.88 -39.94
C GLU A 154 13.91 5.76 -40.14
N ALA A 155 12.63 6.13 -40.33
CA ALA A 155 11.57 5.17 -40.62
C ALA A 155 11.91 4.37 -41.90
N ARG A 156 12.27 5.07 -42.98
CA ARG A 156 12.72 4.49 -44.25
C ARG A 156 13.96 3.61 -44.08
N ASP A 157 14.97 4.07 -43.36
CA ASP A 157 16.24 3.36 -43.29
C ASP A 157 16.17 2.11 -42.40
N THR A 158 15.28 2.12 -41.39
CA THR A 158 15.08 1.00 -40.45
C THR A 158 13.98 0.03 -40.86
N GLY A 159 13.00 0.47 -41.66
CA GLY A 159 11.80 -0.32 -41.95
C GLY A 159 10.85 -0.48 -40.77
N LYS A 160 11.00 0.33 -39.72
CA LYS A 160 10.25 0.23 -38.46
C LYS A 160 9.53 1.55 -38.15
N LEU A 161 8.65 1.51 -37.15
CA LEU A 161 8.02 2.71 -36.60
C LEU A 161 9.11 3.65 -36.08
N SER A 162 9.11 4.90 -36.57
CA SER A 162 9.90 5.99 -36.00
C SER A 162 8.97 7.01 -35.34
N MET A 163 9.34 7.48 -34.15
CA MET A 163 8.58 8.48 -33.39
C MET A 163 9.29 9.82 -33.40
N SER A 164 8.51 10.89 -33.58
CA SER A 164 9.03 12.24 -33.51
C SER A 164 9.44 12.63 -32.10
N THR A 165 10.34 13.61 -32.01
CA THR A 165 10.42 14.40 -30.78
C THR A 165 9.09 15.13 -30.57
N PRO A 166 8.71 15.42 -29.32
CA PRO A 166 7.60 16.32 -29.02
C PRO A 166 7.78 17.67 -29.71
N LEU A 167 6.76 18.13 -30.42
CA LEU A 167 6.74 19.43 -31.09
C LEU A 167 5.61 20.27 -30.51
N GLU A 168 5.89 21.54 -30.22
CA GLU A 168 4.87 22.48 -29.77
C GLU A 168 4.12 23.03 -31.00
N LYS A 169 2.81 22.81 -31.07
CA LYS A 169 1.93 23.32 -32.13
C LYS A 169 0.68 23.92 -31.51
N ASN A 170 0.45 25.20 -31.75
CA ASN A 170 -0.71 25.95 -31.23
C ASN A 170 -0.89 25.84 -29.71
N GLY A 171 0.21 25.80 -28.94
CA GLY A 171 0.17 25.68 -27.48
C GLY A 171 -0.11 24.27 -26.96
N LYS A 172 -0.03 23.25 -27.82
CA LYS A 172 -0.10 21.82 -27.45
C LYS A 172 1.19 21.11 -27.81
N ASN A 173 1.55 20.09 -27.04
CA ASN A 173 2.60 19.16 -27.42
C ASN A 173 2.01 18.08 -28.34
N ILE A 174 2.62 17.88 -29.50
CA ILE A 174 2.27 16.82 -30.43
C ILE A 174 3.44 15.88 -30.68
N VAL A 175 3.14 14.61 -30.94
CA VAL A 175 4.10 13.62 -31.40
C VAL A 175 3.55 12.90 -32.62
N SER A 176 4.41 12.47 -33.52
CA SER A 176 4.02 11.75 -34.72
C SER A 176 4.71 10.39 -34.79
N GLY A 177 3.94 9.35 -35.11
CA GLY A 177 4.45 8.02 -35.43
C GLY A 177 4.45 7.80 -36.93
N VAL A 178 5.61 7.42 -37.48
CA VAL A 178 5.85 7.29 -38.92
C VAL A 178 6.20 5.83 -39.25
N LEU A 179 5.43 5.22 -40.16
CA LEU A 179 5.74 3.91 -40.74
C LEU A 179 6.03 4.04 -42.24
N PRO A 180 7.11 3.41 -42.74
CA PRO A 180 7.43 3.43 -44.16
C PRO A 180 6.53 2.45 -44.93
N ILE A 181 6.17 2.83 -46.16
CA ILE A 181 5.57 1.95 -47.17
C ILE A 181 6.56 1.81 -48.32
N TYR A 182 6.91 0.57 -48.65
CA TYR A 182 7.71 0.24 -49.83
C TYR A 182 6.82 -0.29 -50.93
N PHE A 183 7.23 -0.11 -52.18
CA PHE A 183 6.50 -0.67 -53.31
C PHE A 183 6.35 -2.20 -53.20
N ASN A 184 5.21 -2.73 -53.64
CA ASN A 184 4.95 -4.16 -53.56
C ASN A 184 5.87 -4.97 -54.49
N GLY A 185 6.37 -6.11 -54.00
CA GLY A 185 7.18 -7.05 -54.79
C GLY A 185 8.66 -6.64 -54.99
N VAL A 186 9.13 -5.60 -54.32
CA VAL A 186 10.54 -5.16 -54.36
C VAL A 186 11.34 -5.68 -53.17
N GLN A 187 12.67 -5.67 -53.28
CA GLN A 187 13.55 -6.03 -52.17
C GLN A 187 13.77 -4.84 -51.23
N THR A 188 13.85 -5.10 -49.93
CA THR A 188 14.03 -4.10 -48.86
C THR A 188 15.02 -4.57 -47.78
N ASN A 189 15.89 -5.52 -48.12
CA ASN A 189 16.78 -6.17 -47.16
C ASN A 189 17.97 -5.27 -46.78
N THR A 190 18.49 -4.48 -47.72
CA THR A 190 19.59 -3.54 -47.49
C THR A 190 19.08 -2.12 -47.30
N LEU A 191 19.94 -1.25 -46.73
CA LEU A 191 19.67 0.17 -46.58
C LEU A 191 19.39 0.83 -47.94
N GLU A 192 20.25 0.60 -48.92
CA GLU A 192 20.11 1.13 -50.29
C GLU A 192 18.79 0.69 -50.93
N GLN A 193 18.44 -0.59 -50.80
CA GLN A 193 17.16 -1.12 -51.29
C GLN A 193 15.95 -0.44 -50.65
N ARG A 194 15.98 -0.19 -49.34
CA ARG A 194 14.89 0.54 -48.65
C ARG A 194 14.81 1.99 -49.12
N ARG A 195 15.97 2.64 -49.31
CA ARG A 195 16.05 4.01 -49.80
C ARG A 195 15.52 4.12 -51.22
N ASP A 196 15.83 3.19 -52.11
CA ASP A 196 15.35 3.27 -53.48
C ASP A 196 13.87 2.91 -53.59
N ASN A 197 13.41 1.91 -52.84
CA ASN A 197 12.07 1.35 -53.04
C ASN A 197 10.98 1.89 -52.10
N ILE A 198 11.24 2.98 -51.38
CA ILE A 198 10.22 3.65 -50.57
C ILE A 198 9.19 4.33 -51.48
N GLN A 199 7.91 4.03 -51.26
CA GLN A 199 6.78 4.67 -51.91
C GLN A 199 6.32 5.91 -51.12
N GLY A 200 6.27 5.78 -49.80
CA GLY A 200 5.78 6.84 -48.93
C GLY A 200 5.72 6.39 -47.47
N PHE A 201 4.87 7.05 -46.70
CA PHE A 201 4.75 6.84 -45.27
C PHE A 201 3.30 6.94 -44.82
N ILE A 202 2.94 6.14 -43.82
CA ILE A 202 1.75 6.39 -43.01
C ILE A 202 2.21 7.12 -41.76
N VAL A 203 1.51 8.21 -41.46
CA VAL A 203 1.76 9.04 -40.29
C VAL A 203 0.51 9.07 -39.43
N ALA A 204 0.67 8.98 -38.13
CA ALA A 204 -0.34 9.39 -37.15
C ALA A 204 0.24 10.49 -36.28
N THR A 205 -0.50 11.58 -36.11
CA THR A 205 -0.13 12.67 -35.21
C THR A 205 -1.04 12.65 -34.00
N PHE A 206 -0.45 12.82 -32.82
CA PHE A 206 -1.12 12.71 -31.53
C PHE A 206 -0.94 13.99 -30.72
N ASP A 207 -2.04 14.46 -30.12
CA ASP A 207 -2.04 15.39 -29.00
C ASP A 207 -1.60 14.64 -27.74
N VAL A 208 -0.41 14.98 -27.26
CA VAL A 208 0.23 14.34 -26.11
C VAL A 208 -0.63 14.47 -24.87
N ASP A 209 -1.21 15.65 -24.62
CA ASP A 209 -1.97 15.91 -23.40
C ASP A 209 -3.23 15.05 -23.37
N THR A 210 -3.96 15.00 -24.49
CA THR A 210 -5.20 14.19 -24.60
C THR A 210 -4.90 12.70 -24.54
N PHE A 211 -3.82 12.24 -25.18
CA PHE A 211 -3.40 10.84 -25.19
C PHE A 211 -3.09 10.35 -23.77
N PHE A 212 -2.19 11.04 -23.07
CA PHE A 212 -1.77 10.60 -21.74
C PHE A 212 -2.82 10.92 -20.67
N ALA A 213 -3.68 11.93 -20.86
CA ALA A 213 -4.85 12.12 -19.99
C ALA A 213 -5.81 10.94 -20.09
N THR A 214 -6.00 10.35 -21.27
CA THR A 214 -6.86 9.18 -21.46
C THR A 214 -6.29 7.95 -20.73
N ILE A 215 -4.96 7.77 -20.79
CA ILE A 215 -4.25 6.74 -20.01
C ILE A 215 -4.41 7.02 -18.51
N ALA A 216 -4.12 8.24 -18.07
CA ALA A 216 -4.23 8.64 -16.66
C ALA A 216 -5.67 8.49 -16.14
N ASN A 217 -6.68 8.72 -16.99
CA ASN A 217 -8.08 8.61 -16.61
C ASN A 217 -8.54 7.16 -16.36
N GLN A 218 -7.81 6.15 -16.87
CA GLN A 218 -8.04 4.76 -16.47
C GLN A 218 -7.74 4.55 -14.98
N PHE A 219 -7.09 5.52 -14.34
CA PHE A 219 -6.67 5.52 -12.96
C PHE A 219 -7.32 6.64 -12.13
N VAL A 220 -8.34 7.38 -12.59
CA VAL A 220 -8.85 8.59 -11.86
C VAL A 220 -9.12 8.34 -10.37
N ASP A 221 -9.66 7.17 -10.00
CA ASP A 221 -9.98 6.84 -8.59
C ASP A 221 -8.80 6.21 -7.82
N THR A 222 -7.68 5.92 -8.49
CA THR A 222 -6.50 5.21 -7.96
C THR A 222 -5.17 5.87 -8.24
N LEU A 223 -5.13 6.99 -8.99
CA LEU A 223 -3.89 7.67 -9.37
C LEU A 223 -3.38 8.47 -8.18
N ASP A 224 -2.87 7.73 -7.21
CA ASP A 224 -2.20 8.25 -6.02
C ASP A 224 -0.76 8.71 -6.35
N MET A 225 -0.51 9.14 -7.59
CA MET A 225 0.82 9.44 -8.10
C MET A 225 0.84 10.64 -9.04
N HIS A 226 1.86 11.45 -8.86
CA HIS A 226 2.36 12.41 -9.83
C HIS A 226 3.33 11.68 -10.76
N PHE A 227 3.23 11.88 -12.07
CA PHE A 227 4.20 11.37 -13.01
C PHE A 227 4.51 12.35 -14.14
N ILE A 228 5.73 12.23 -14.64
CA ILE A 228 6.31 13.04 -15.70
C ILE A 228 6.87 12.09 -16.75
N LEU A 229 6.63 12.41 -18.02
CA LEU A 229 7.25 11.78 -19.17
C LEU A 229 8.16 12.76 -19.89
N GLN A 230 9.36 12.29 -20.20
CA GLN A 230 10.40 13.06 -20.86
C GLN A 230 11.10 12.18 -21.89
N ASP A 231 11.42 12.74 -23.05
CA ASP A 231 12.29 12.08 -24.02
C ASP A 231 13.75 12.19 -23.51
N SER A 232 14.52 11.10 -23.55
CA SER A 232 15.91 11.10 -23.08
C SER A 232 16.80 12.11 -23.78
N ASP A 233 16.46 12.47 -25.02
CA ASP A 233 17.24 13.39 -25.86
C ASP A 233 16.81 14.85 -25.68
N GLU A 234 15.75 15.12 -24.91
CA GLU A 234 15.19 16.46 -24.68
C GLU A 234 15.31 16.85 -23.20
N ASP A 235 15.60 18.12 -22.93
CA ASP A 235 15.74 18.63 -21.55
C ASP A 235 14.40 18.81 -20.83
N LYS A 236 13.32 19.02 -21.60
CA LYS A 236 11.99 19.35 -21.07
C LYS A 236 11.07 18.13 -21.12
N PRO A 237 10.24 17.91 -20.09
CA PRO A 237 9.19 16.92 -20.18
C PRO A 237 8.14 17.34 -21.22
N PHE A 238 7.61 16.35 -21.92
CA PHE A 238 6.55 16.58 -22.90
C PHE A 238 5.15 16.34 -22.32
N PHE A 239 5.08 15.61 -21.21
CA PHE A 239 3.84 15.41 -20.48
C PHE A 239 4.11 15.40 -18.97
N GLU A 240 3.24 16.06 -18.23
CA GLU A 240 3.21 16.05 -16.78
C GLU A 240 1.74 16.03 -16.36
N VAL A 241 1.37 15.08 -15.50
CA VAL A 241 0.00 15.03 -14.98
C VAL A 241 -0.24 16.26 -14.10
N GLN A 242 -1.16 17.13 -14.52
CA GLN A 242 -1.55 18.30 -13.73
C GLN A 242 -2.32 17.87 -12.48
N GLU A 243 -2.21 18.67 -11.41
CA GLU A 243 -2.93 18.52 -10.14
C GLU A 243 -2.50 17.35 -9.24
N SER A 244 -1.23 17.30 -8.89
CA SER A 244 -0.99 17.00 -7.48
C SER A 244 0.10 17.83 -6.88
N GLN A 245 -0.17 18.32 -5.66
CA GLN A 245 0.82 18.98 -4.83
C GLN A 245 1.98 18.00 -4.64
N TYR A 246 3.04 18.23 -5.43
CA TYR A 246 4.25 17.45 -5.44
C TYR A 246 4.90 17.49 -4.06
N HIS A 247 4.85 16.37 -3.33
CA HIS A 247 5.64 16.21 -2.11
C HIS A 247 7.08 15.87 -2.48
N LYS A 248 7.88 16.92 -2.67
CA LYS A 248 9.33 16.83 -2.91
C LYS A 248 10.11 16.18 -1.74
N ASP A 249 9.45 16.00 -0.59
CA ASP A 249 10.10 15.75 0.70
C ASP A 249 10.11 14.27 1.14
N ASN A 250 9.79 13.32 0.25
CA ASN A 250 9.86 11.88 0.58
C ASN A 250 10.79 11.11 -0.40
N PRO A 251 12.13 11.19 -0.24
CA PRO A 251 13.09 10.55 -1.14
C PRO A 251 12.97 9.01 -1.22
N ASN A 252 12.20 8.41 -0.30
CA ASN A 252 11.99 6.96 -0.24
C ASN A 252 10.87 6.46 -1.18
N PHE A 253 10.14 7.34 -1.85
CA PHE A 253 9.10 6.98 -2.82
C PHE A 253 9.41 7.62 -4.16
N TYR A 254 10.09 6.85 -5.00
CA TYR A 254 10.49 7.27 -6.33
C TYR A 254 10.43 6.08 -7.27
N PHE A 255 9.83 6.28 -8.43
CA PHE A 255 9.80 5.31 -9.51
C PHE A 255 10.45 5.92 -10.76
N PHE A 256 11.33 5.15 -11.38
CA PHE A 256 11.96 5.50 -12.66
C PHE A 256 11.93 4.28 -13.56
N ASN A 257 11.43 4.47 -14.78
CA ASN A 257 11.49 3.45 -15.81
C ASN A 257 11.69 4.08 -17.19
N THR A 258 12.19 3.28 -18.13
CA THR A 258 12.40 3.69 -19.52
C THR A 258 11.51 2.89 -20.45
N ILE A 259 10.83 3.57 -21.37
CA ILE A 259 9.90 2.99 -22.34
C ILE A 259 10.47 3.23 -23.74
N ASN A 260 10.70 2.16 -24.49
CA ASN A 260 11.23 2.25 -25.86
C ASN A 260 10.09 2.34 -26.87
N VAL A 261 9.97 3.48 -27.56
CA VAL A 261 8.84 3.80 -28.44
C VAL A 261 9.36 4.28 -29.78
N GLY A 262 9.31 3.42 -30.80
CA GLY A 262 9.67 3.75 -32.18
C GLY A 262 11.02 4.47 -32.34
N GLY A 263 12.09 3.93 -31.73
CA GLY A 263 13.43 4.53 -31.79
C GLY A 263 13.73 5.58 -30.72
N ARG A 264 12.72 6.02 -29.95
CA ARG A 264 12.87 6.94 -28.81
C ARG A 264 12.92 6.19 -27.47
N ILE A 265 13.57 6.80 -26.49
CA ILE A 265 13.61 6.32 -25.11
C ILE A 265 12.89 7.36 -24.24
N TRP A 266 11.67 7.04 -23.82
CA TRP A 266 10.92 7.87 -22.89
C TRP A 266 11.22 7.48 -21.46
N GLN A 267 11.48 8.47 -20.62
CA GLN A 267 11.74 8.32 -19.20
C GLN A 267 10.45 8.64 -18.42
N LEU A 268 9.89 7.64 -17.76
CA LEU A 268 8.79 7.79 -16.82
C LEU A 268 9.36 8.00 -15.42
N ARG A 269 9.06 9.16 -14.83
CA ARG A 269 9.36 9.48 -13.44
C ARG A 269 8.07 9.62 -12.68
N ALA A 270 7.95 8.95 -11.54
CA ALA A 270 6.76 9.07 -10.71
C ALA A 270 7.07 9.19 -9.22
N HIS A 271 6.16 9.87 -8.52
CA HIS A 271 6.18 10.14 -7.09
C HIS A 271 4.75 10.02 -6.54
N PRO A 272 4.55 9.64 -5.27
CA PRO A 272 3.23 9.68 -4.67
C PRO A 272 2.70 11.11 -4.59
N ASN A 273 1.39 11.28 -4.75
CA ASN A 273 0.72 12.56 -4.55
C ASN A 273 0.22 12.77 -3.11
N GLN A 274 -0.37 13.93 -2.81
CA GLN A 274 -0.98 14.22 -1.51
C GLN A 274 -2.06 13.18 -1.14
N HIS A 275 -2.92 12.82 -2.11
CA HIS A 275 -4.03 11.89 -1.89
C HIS A 275 -3.54 10.51 -1.43
N PHE A 276 -2.39 10.04 -1.94
CA PHE A 276 -1.72 8.83 -1.44
C PHE A 276 -1.50 8.88 0.07
N PHE A 277 -1.00 9.99 0.60
CA PHE A 277 -0.71 10.13 2.02
C PHE A 277 -1.98 10.33 2.84
N ASP A 278 -2.96 11.07 2.33
CA ASP A 278 -4.24 11.31 3.01
C ASP A 278 -5.03 10.02 3.24
N GLN A 279 -5.04 9.09 2.28
CA GLN A 279 -5.67 7.78 2.47
C GLN A 279 -5.01 6.96 3.60
N HIS A 280 -3.71 7.17 3.83
CA HIS A 280 -2.94 6.46 4.84
C HIS A 280 -2.80 7.23 6.16
N GLU A 281 -3.36 8.44 6.32
CA GLU A 281 -3.37 9.14 7.62
C GLU A 281 -4.13 8.34 8.70
N ASN A 282 -5.10 7.51 8.29
CA ASN A 282 -5.82 6.60 9.16
C ASN A 282 -4.90 5.56 9.85
N ASP A 283 -3.73 5.26 9.28
CA ASP A 283 -2.74 4.34 9.87
C ASP A 283 -2.15 4.87 11.18
N ILE A 284 -2.08 6.21 11.32
CA ILE A 284 -1.66 6.87 12.56
C ILE A 284 -2.72 6.67 13.64
N ILE A 285 -4.00 6.74 13.29
CA ILE A 285 -5.12 6.52 14.21
C ILE A 285 -5.08 5.09 14.75
N TYR A 286 -4.88 4.08 13.89
CA TYR A 286 -4.74 2.68 14.33
C TYR A 286 -3.53 2.50 15.27
N SER A 287 -2.41 3.14 14.97
CA SER A 287 -1.22 3.12 15.83
C SER A 287 -1.48 3.72 17.22
N ILE A 288 -2.19 4.86 17.28
CA ILE A 288 -2.58 5.52 18.54
C ILE A 288 -3.53 4.63 19.35
N ILE A 289 -4.53 4.01 18.70
CA ILE A 289 -5.47 3.10 19.36
C ILE A 289 -4.73 1.93 20.00
N ILE A 290 -3.77 1.32 19.30
CA ILE A 290 -2.97 0.21 19.82
C ILE A 290 -2.12 0.63 21.03
N ILE A 291 -1.54 1.85 20.99
CA ILE A 291 -0.77 2.40 22.12
C ILE A 291 -1.67 2.62 23.33
N ILE A 292 -2.83 3.26 23.15
CA ILE A 292 -3.80 3.54 24.22
C ILE A 292 -4.29 2.22 24.84
N PHE A 293 -4.67 1.25 24.01
CA PHE A 293 -5.15 -0.05 24.47
C PHE A 293 -4.06 -0.80 25.25
N GLY A 294 -2.83 -0.79 24.75
CA GLY A 294 -1.70 -1.40 25.44
C GLY A 294 -1.34 -0.71 26.77
N LEU A 295 -1.48 0.62 26.85
CA LEU A 295 -1.29 1.38 28.09
C LEU A 295 -2.39 1.06 29.10
N LEU A 296 -3.65 1.04 28.67
CA LEU A 296 -4.80 0.64 29.49
C LEU A 296 -4.61 -0.77 30.06
N LEU A 297 -4.20 -1.73 29.22
CA LEU A 297 -3.94 -3.10 29.66
C LEU A 297 -2.82 -3.14 30.71
N SER A 298 -1.75 -2.38 30.51
CA SER A 298 -0.63 -2.30 31.46
C SER A 298 -1.05 -1.71 32.82
N VAL A 299 -1.90 -0.67 32.80
CA VAL A 299 -2.47 -0.07 34.02
C VAL A 299 -3.36 -1.07 34.74
N ILE A 300 -4.23 -1.78 34.01
CA ILE A 300 -5.11 -2.81 34.59
C ILE A 300 -4.29 -3.92 35.23
N THR A 301 -3.28 -4.44 34.54
CA THR A 301 -2.38 -5.47 35.10
C THR A 301 -1.64 -4.96 36.34
N GLY A 302 -1.13 -3.71 36.29
CA GLY A 302 -0.47 -3.08 37.44
C GLY A 302 -1.41 -2.92 38.65
N LEU A 303 -2.66 -2.52 38.42
CA LEU A 303 -3.69 -2.43 39.45
C LEU A 303 -4.00 -3.80 40.05
N ILE A 304 -4.18 -4.84 39.22
CA ILE A 304 -4.40 -6.21 39.70
C ILE A 304 -3.24 -6.66 40.60
N ILE A 305 -1.99 -6.46 40.17
CA ILE A 305 -0.80 -6.80 40.97
C ILE A 305 -0.78 -6.01 42.28
N PHE A 306 -1.09 -4.70 42.24
CA PHE A 306 -1.15 -3.85 43.42
C PHE A 306 -2.22 -4.31 44.43
N PHE A 307 -3.43 -4.63 43.96
CA PHE A 307 -4.51 -5.11 44.81
C PHE A 307 -4.22 -6.51 45.38
N LEU A 308 -3.64 -7.42 44.60
CA LEU A 308 -3.18 -8.72 45.10
C LEU A 308 -2.10 -8.58 46.17
N GLY A 309 -1.14 -7.66 45.96
CA GLY A 309 -0.10 -7.34 46.95
C GLY A 309 -0.67 -6.75 48.24
N LYS A 310 -1.64 -5.83 48.14
CA LYS A 310 -2.32 -5.24 49.29
C LYS A 310 -3.13 -6.29 50.08
N SER A 311 -3.87 -7.13 49.37
CA SER A 311 -4.65 -8.23 49.97
C SER A 311 -3.75 -9.21 50.73
N ARG A 312 -2.61 -9.62 50.16
CA ARG A 312 -1.62 -10.46 50.85
C ARG A 312 -1.08 -9.81 52.12
N LYS A 313 -0.73 -8.52 52.08
CA LYS A 313 -0.25 -7.79 53.27
C LYS A 313 -1.30 -7.76 54.38
N GLN A 314 -2.57 -7.51 54.04
CA GLN A 314 -3.65 -7.50 55.03
C GLN A 314 -3.90 -8.89 55.62
N ALA A 315 -3.84 -9.95 54.80
CA ALA A 315 -3.98 -11.32 55.27
C ALA A 315 -2.86 -11.72 56.24
N ILE A 316 -1.61 -11.33 55.97
CA ILE A 316 -0.46 -11.57 56.85
C ILE A 316 -0.63 -10.83 58.18
N VAL A 317 -0.97 -9.54 58.16
CA VAL A 317 -1.19 -8.75 59.38
C VAL A 317 -2.34 -9.32 60.21
N LEU A 318 -3.42 -9.77 59.57
CA LEU A 318 -4.53 -10.40 60.26
C LEU A 318 -4.12 -11.73 60.89
N ALA A 319 -3.36 -12.56 60.16
CA ALA A 319 -2.82 -13.82 60.68
C ALA A 319 -1.87 -13.59 61.87
N GLU A 320 -1.00 -12.57 61.81
CA GLU A 320 -0.13 -12.17 62.92
C GLU A 320 -0.95 -11.73 64.15
N LYS A 321 -1.98 -10.88 63.95
CA LYS A 321 -2.88 -10.48 65.04
C LYS A 321 -3.62 -11.67 65.65
N MET A 322 -4.12 -12.60 64.83
CA MET A 322 -4.76 -13.82 65.32
C MET A 322 -3.78 -14.70 66.10
N LEU A 323 -2.53 -14.84 65.66
CA LEU A 323 -1.50 -15.60 66.37
C LEU A 323 -1.17 -14.99 67.73
N VAL A 324 -1.03 -13.66 67.82
CA VAL A 324 -0.82 -12.97 69.10
C VAL A 324 -2.03 -13.17 70.02
N GLY A 325 -3.26 -12.99 69.52
CA GLY A 325 -4.48 -13.24 70.30
C GLY A 325 -4.56 -14.69 70.81
N PHE A 326 -4.24 -15.67 69.96
CA PHE A 326 -4.18 -17.08 70.36
C PHE A 326 -3.13 -17.35 71.45
N GLN A 327 -1.98 -16.68 71.40
CA GLN A 327 -0.96 -16.82 72.44
C GLN A 327 -1.40 -16.21 73.77
N GLU A 328 -2.11 -15.09 73.74
CA GLU A 328 -2.67 -14.46 74.95
C GLU A 328 -3.77 -15.32 75.57
N GLU A 329 -4.73 -15.80 74.78
CA GLU A 329 -5.76 -16.72 75.25
C GLU A 329 -5.16 -18.01 75.82
N LYS A 330 -4.15 -18.58 75.14
CA LYS A 330 -3.45 -19.77 75.64
C LYS A 330 -2.77 -19.49 76.99
N LYS A 331 -2.10 -18.36 77.15
CA LYS A 331 -1.51 -17.95 78.44
C LYS A 331 -2.59 -17.78 79.52
N HIS A 332 -3.72 -17.17 79.20
CA HIS A 332 -4.83 -17.00 80.13
C HIS A 332 -5.39 -18.36 80.57
N ALA A 333 -5.61 -19.28 79.63
CA ALA A 333 -6.07 -20.64 79.91
C ALA A 333 -5.05 -21.44 80.76
N GLU A 334 -3.74 -21.29 80.50
CA GLU A 334 -2.69 -21.91 81.32
C GLU A 334 -2.67 -21.34 82.74
N GLN A 335 -2.87 -20.03 82.91
CA GLN A 335 -2.97 -19.39 84.22
C GLN A 335 -4.21 -19.86 84.99
N GLU A 336 -5.38 -19.93 84.34
CA GLU A 336 -6.59 -20.47 84.96
C GLU A 336 -6.42 -21.93 85.34
N LYS A 337 -5.86 -22.75 84.44
CA LYS A 337 -5.54 -24.15 84.76
C LYS A 337 -4.65 -24.25 85.99
N LYS A 338 -3.61 -23.42 86.10
CA LYS A 338 -2.71 -23.40 87.27
C LYS A 338 -3.42 -22.97 88.55
N LYS A 339 -4.34 -21.99 88.48
CA LYS A 339 -5.20 -21.59 89.61
C LYS A 339 -6.08 -22.74 90.06
N VAL A 340 -6.74 -23.42 89.12
CA VAL A 340 -7.57 -24.60 89.39
C VAL A 340 -6.74 -25.71 90.02
N GLU A 341 -5.56 -26.02 89.47
CA GLU A 341 -4.64 -27.03 90.03
C GLU A 341 -4.20 -26.69 91.47
N ASN A 342 -3.92 -25.42 91.75
CA ASN A 342 -3.57 -24.96 93.10
C ASN A 342 -4.75 -25.08 94.07
N ALA A 343 -5.94 -24.63 93.67
CA ALA A 343 -7.16 -24.79 94.47
C ALA A 343 -7.46 -26.27 94.74
N LEU A 344 -7.24 -27.15 93.75
CA LEU A 344 -7.38 -28.61 93.91
C LEU A 344 -6.37 -29.18 94.91
N LYS A 345 -5.14 -28.66 94.95
CA LYS A 345 -4.13 -29.03 95.96
C LYS A 345 -4.54 -28.57 97.36
N GLU A 346 -5.06 -27.36 97.50
CA GLU A 346 -5.54 -26.86 98.80
C GLU A 346 -6.74 -27.66 99.31
N LEU A 347 -7.74 -27.91 98.45
CA LEU A 347 -8.88 -28.78 98.79
C LEU A 347 -8.43 -30.19 99.21
N LYS A 348 -7.42 -30.77 98.55
CA LYS A 348 -6.85 -32.06 98.96
C LYS A 348 -6.18 -31.99 100.33
N LYS A 349 -5.49 -30.90 100.67
CA LYS A 349 -4.90 -30.68 102.01
C LYS A 349 -6.00 -30.52 103.07
N GLU A 350 -7.01 -29.70 102.80
CA GLU A 350 -8.15 -29.53 103.72
C GLU A 350 -8.87 -30.85 103.96
N LYS A 351 -9.11 -31.63 102.91
CA LYS A 351 -9.69 -32.97 103.02
C LYS A 351 -8.84 -33.89 103.89
N GLN A 352 -7.51 -33.92 103.71
CA GLN A 352 -6.60 -34.68 104.57
C GLN A 352 -6.67 -34.24 106.04
N ILE A 353 -6.76 -32.95 106.31
CA ILE A 353 -6.90 -32.41 107.67
C ILE A 353 -8.24 -32.82 108.27
N SER A 354 -9.33 -32.71 107.50
CA SER A 354 -10.66 -33.15 107.90
C SER A 354 -10.67 -34.65 108.23
N ASP A 355 -10.15 -35.50 107.33
CA ASP A 355 -10.07 -36.95 107.54
C ASP A 355 -9.27 -37.31 108.81
N LYS A 356 -8.18 -36.56 109.09
CA LYS A 356 -7.39 -36.74 110.32
C LYS A 356 -8.19 -36.35 111.58
N LYS A 357 -8.93 -35.24 111.53
CA LYS A 357 -9.83 -34.81 112.62
C LYS A 357 -10.94 -35.82 112.87
N THR A 358 -11.53 -36.38 111.82
CA THR A 358 -12.57 -37.42 111.95
C THR A 358 -12.01 -38.65 112.66
N LYS A 359 -10.81 -39.11 112.31
CA LYS A 359 -10.13 -40.22 112.99
C LYS A 359 -9.79 -39.92 114.46
N GLU A 360 -9.40 -38.68 114.79
CA GLU A 360 -9.18 -38.27 116.18
C GLU A 360 -10.48 -38.25 116.99
N LEU A 361 -11.58 -37.78 116.39
CA LEU A 361 -12.91 -37.81 117.01
C LEU A 361 -13.42 -39.24 117.22
N GLU A 362 -13.22 -40.15 116.26
CA GLU A 362 -13.52 -41.58 116.42
C GLU A 362 -12.76 -42.19 117.60
N LYS A 363 -11.45 -41.91 117.72
CA LYS A 363 -10.64 -42.33 118.88
C LYS A 363 -11.12 -41.75 120.20
N MET A 364 -11.49 -40.47 120.23
CA MET A 364 -12.03 -39.83 121.44
C MET A 364 -13.37 -40.45 121.84
N ASN A 365 -14.21 -40.80 120.87
CA ASN A 365 -15.49 -41.44 121.11
C ASN A 365 -15.32 -42.85 121.67
N GLU A 366 -14.39 -43.65 121.12
CA GLU A 366 -14.01 -44.96 121.70
C GLU A 366 -13.52 -44.83 123.15
N GLN A 367 -12.72 -43.79 123.47
CA GLN A 367 -12.28 -43.52 124.84
C GLN A 367 -13.42 -43.10 125.78
N MET A 368 -14.39 -42.32 125.29
CA MET A 368 -15.57 -41.93 126.07
C MET A 368 -16.46 -43.14 126.38
N ILE A 369 -16.74 -43.98 125.37
CA ILE A 369 -17.48 -45.22 125.56
C ILE A 369 -16.77 -46.11 126.59
N GLY A 370 -15.44 -46.23 126.51
CA GLY A 370 -14.64 -46.95 127.52
C GLY A 370 -14.75 -46.36 128.94
N ARG A 371 -14.89 -45.04 129.09
CA ARG A 371 -15.12 -44.37 130.40
C ARG A 371 -16.54 -44.58 130.91
N GLU A 372 -17.55 -44.53 130.04
CA GLU A 372 -18.94 -44.77 130.43
C GLU A 372 -19.14 -46.21 130.91
N VAL A 373 -18.56 -47.19 130.23
CA VAL A 373 -18.59 -48.60 130.68
C VAL A 373 -17.96 -48.75 132.07
N LYS A 374 -16.81 -48.08 132.31
CA LYS A 374 -16.15 -48.06 133.63
C LYS A 374 -17.01 -47.39 134.71
N MET A 375 -17.74 -46.33 134.38
CA MET A 375 -18.66 -45.64 135.30
C MET A 375 -19.89 -46.47 135.67
N VAL A 376 -20.42 -47.26 134.73
CA VAL A 376 -21.50 -48.22 135.01
C VAL A 376 -21.01 -49.31 135.97
N GLU A 377 -19.78 -49.78 135.79
CA GLU A 377 -19.16 -50.77 136.67
C GLU A 377 -18.90 -50.23 138.08
N LEU A 378 -18.46 -48.97 138.19
CA LEU A 378 -18.25 -48.27 139.47
C LEU A 378 -19.58 -48.04 140.22
N LYS A 379 -20.65 -47.66 139.52
CA LYS A 379 -22.00 -47.52 140.10
C LYS A 379 -22.53 -48.87 140.61
N LYS A 380 -22.16 -49.98 139.97
CA LYS A 380 -22.49 -51.34 140.41
C LYS A 380 -21.76 -51.71 141.70
N GLN A 381 -20.51 -51.26 141.88
CA GLN A 381 -19.75 -51.46 143.12
C GLN A 381 -20.26 -50.61 144.29
N ILE A 382 -20.65 -49.35 144.05
CA ILE A 382 -21.24 -48.46 145.08
C ILE A 382 -22.58 -49.02 145.58
N LYS A 383 -23.41 -49.59 144.70
CA LYS A 383 -24.70 -50.22 145.08
C LYS A 383 -24.54 -51.47 145.97
N ASN A 384 -23.35 -52.08 146.03
CA ASN A 384 -23.06 -53.22 146.90
C ASN A 384 -22.53 -52.83 148.28
N LEU A 385 -22.06 -51.59 148.48
CA LEU A 385 -21.54 -51.11 149.78
C LEU A 385 -22.65 -50.55 150.69
N GLU A 386 -23.78 -50.12 150.15
CA GLU A 386 -24.93 -49.63 150.93
C GLU A 386 -25.85 -50.75 151.47
N LYS A 387 -25.58 -52.02 151.16
CA LYS A 387 -26.34 -53.19 151.63
C LYS A 387 -25.79 -53.87 152.90
N GLY A 388 -24.92 -53.21 153.63
CA GLY A 388 -24.27 -53.77 154.82
C GLY A 388 -24.12 -52.77 155.96
N LYS A 389 -25.22 -52.21 156.46
CA LYS A 389 -25.39 -51.72 157.83
C LYS A 389 -26.86 -51.53 158.17
#